data_AF-A0A7K7LJK1-F1
#
_entry.id   AF-A0A7K7LJK1-F1
#
_cell.length_a   1.000
_cell.length_b   1.000
_cell.length_c   1.000
_cell.angle_alpha   90.00
_cell.angle_beta   90.00
_cell.angle_gamma   90.00
#
_symmetry.space_group_name_H-M   'P 1'
#
loop_
_entity.id
_entity.type
_entity.pdbx_description
1 polymer ?
#
loop_
_entity_poly.entity_id
_entity_poly.type
_entity_poly.pdbx_seq_one_letter_code
_entity_poly.pdbx_strand_id
1 'polypeptide(L)'
;QSILFQTTITNQNQWDEMLLTKGVVVIDVYQAWCGPCKTVVNLFRKLKNEFSEDDVLHFAVAEANSIETLQPFRNKCEPVFLFCVNGKIIEMVRGANAPLISKKIIELVQEEGEVVAGQKERPEVYSQKNTFKYRRIFLLYFSEEVTYSVGIIKPDNVLEGRVEEIKQKIRDASFGIAASEEKMLTEEQIREFYTKKKEQPDFDDFVQFMMSGPCHILVISKKKGTDAIPLWKKLHESLESIPDEDLNMIKFCLIRLEETPETESILNMCDVQSSIEDASRQLAFFFPNFGQNKTEQKFEKTLALVRPCLLRERRDSIIQRIKDDGFEIAMQKEINLSEEQAREFYKEHENEDYFPFLLEEMTSGPTLVLALTRENAVAHWRNLLGPKTVEEAKKENPNSLRAQYALDNVPINQLHGSSSPNDAQKELEFFFPQEHTLALIKPDAAKKHKDDIMQKVKDAGFTISKIKEEALTREMATQFYKDHEGKPFFEELVARMTEGPSVVMVLTKENAVQEWRQLMGPTDPEVAKESSPESIRAQFAQDILSNAVHGSST
;
A
#
# COMPACT_ATOMS: atom_id res chain seq x y z
N GLN A 1 41.96 15.30 5.37
CA GLN A 1 40.58 15.11 4.88
C GLN A 1 40.61 13.98 3.88
N SER A 2 40.03 12.81 4.17
CA SER A 2 39.92 11.75 3.15
C SER A 2 38.85 12.19 2.15
N ILE A 3 39.22 12.28 0.88
CA ILE A 3 38.29 12.60 -0.20
C ILE A 3 37.22 11.50 -0.22
N LEU A 4 35.94 11.86 -0.02
CA LEU A 4 34.83 10.94 -0.25
C LEU A 4 34.84 10.56 -1.74
N PHE A 5 35.04 9.29 -2.07
CA PHE A 5 35.05 8.83 -3.47
C PHE A 5 33.64 8.58 -4.03
N GLN A 6 32.61 8.63 -3.19
CA GLN A 6 31.20 8.50 -3.57
C GLN A 6 30.40 9.71 -3.09
N THR A 7 29.56 10.28 -3.95
CA THR A 7 28.63 11.36 -3.58
C THR A 7 27.40 10.76 -2.90
N THR A 8 26.99 11.31 -1.76
CA THR A 8 25.77 10.86 -1.07
C THR A 8 24.58 11.73 -1.48
N ILE A 9 23.50 11.09 -1.92
CA ILE A 9 22.28 11.72 -2.38
C ILE A 9 21.15 11.32 -1.42
N THR A 10 20.59 12.29 -0.70
CA THR A 10 19.56 12.09 0.32
C THR A 10 18.28 12.88 0.04
N ASN A 11 18.19 13.61 -1.07
CA ASN A 11 16.98 14.33 -1.46
C ASN A 11 16.90 14.51 -2.98
N GLN A 12 15.73 14.90 -3.47
CA GLN A 12 15.45 15.08 -4.91
C GLN A 12 16.33 16.17 -5.55
N ASN A 13 16.66 17.26 -4.84
CA ASN A 13 17.52 18.32 -5.40
C ASN A 13 18.95 17.81 -5.66
N GLN A 14 19.53 17.06 -4.73
CA GLN A 14 20.84 16.43 -4.91
C GLN A 14 20.83 15.37 -6.02
N TRP A 15 19.69 14.71 -6.22
CA TRP A 15 19.50 13.76 -7.31
C TRP A 15 19.54 14.48 -8.66
N ASP A 16 18.82 15.60 -8.78
CA ASP A 16 18.78 16.42 -9.99
C ASP A 16 20.15 17.05 -10.28
N GLU A 17 20.87 17.53 -9.24
CA GLU A 17 22.24 18.02 -9.36
C GLU A 17 23.21 16.92 -9.83
N MET A 18 23.08 15.69 -9.29
CA MET A 18 23.92 14.57 -9.71
C MET A 18 23.72 14.22 -11.19
N LEU A 19 22.49 14.31 -11.70
CA LEU A 19 22.22 14.11 -13.12
C LEU A 19 22.93 15.16 -14.01
N LEU A 20 23.36 16.30 -13.49
CA LEU A 20 24.14 17.27 -14.27
C LEU A 20 25.63 16.91 -14.36
N THR A 21 26.07 15.86 -13.65
CA THR A 21 27.46 15.39 -13.68
C THR A 21 27.79 14.83 -15.06
N LYS A 22 28.90 15.30 -15.63
CA LYS A 22 29.40 14.82 -16.92
C LYS A 22 30.04 13.44 -16.77
N GLY A 23 30.01 12.63 -17.82
CA GLY A 23 30.58 11.29 -17.79
C GLY A 23 29.61 10.23 -17.25
N VAL A 24 30.18 9.11 -16.80
CA VAL A 24 29.49 7.92 -16.30
C VAL A 24 29.34 8.01 -14.78
N VAL A 25 28.10 8.05 -14.28
CA VAL A 25 27.79 7.97 -12.84
C VAL A 25 27.17 6.62 -12.52
N VAL A 26 27.80 5.87 -11.62
CA VAL A 26 27.26 4.62 -11.09
C VAL A 26 26.64 4.89 -9.72
N ILE A 27 25.33 4.66 -9.60
CA ILE A 27 24.55 5.01 -8.43
C ILE A 27 24.12 3.73 -7.70
N ASP A 28 24.60 3.55 -6.48
CA ASP A 28 24.13 2.51 -5.57
C ASP A 28 22.89 3.01 -4.83
N VAL A 29 21.72 2.49 -5.20
CA VAL A 29 20.44 2.85 -4.60
C VAL A 29 20.23 2.00 -3.35
N TYR A 30 20.06 2.67 -2.22
CA TYR A 30 19.91 2.02 -0.92
C TYR A 30 18.71 2.58 -0.15
N GLN A 31 18.24 1.80 0.83
CA GLN A 31 17.22 2.24 1.77
C GLN A 31 17.88 2.85 3.01
N ALA A 32 17.26 3.86 3.61
CA ALA A 32 17.76 4.51 4.82
C ALA A 32 18.14 3.51 5.94
N TRP A 33 17.43 2.38 6.02
CA TRP A 33 17.63 1.33 7.03
C TRP A 33 18.75 0.32 6.72
N CYS A 34 19.14 0.12 5.46
CA CYS A 34 20.19 -0.84 5.09
C CYS A 34 21.55 -0.19 4.81
N GLY A 35 21.54 1.09 4.44
CA GLY A 35 22.75 1.78 3.97
C GLY A 35 23.25 1.25 2.61
N PRO A 36 24.25 1.91 2.01
CA PRO A 36 24.82 1.50 0.72
C PRO A 36 25.55 0.16 0.80
N CYS A 37 25.68 -0.51 -0.34
CA CYS A 37 26.25 -1.85 -0.45
C CYS A 37 27.77 -1.84 -0.15
N LYS A 38 28.15 -2.30 1.04
CA LYS A 38 29.56 -2.36 1.47
C LYS A 38 30.44 -3.31 0.63
N THR A 39 29.84 -4.31 0.00
CA THR A 39 30.55 -5.34 -0.77
C THR A 39 31.20 -4.81 -2.05
N VAL A 40 30.58 -3.81 -2.69
CA VAL A 40 31.09 -3.25 -3.96
C VAL A 40 32.05 -2.08 -3.78
N VAL A 41 32.18 -1.54 -2.56
CA VAL A 41 33.00 -0.37 -2.24
C VAL A 41 34.46 -0.56 -2.66
N ASN A 42 35.04 -1.75 -2.43
CA ASN A 42 36.42 -2.04 -2.81
C ASN A 42 36.60 -2.15 -4.33
N LEU A 43 35.59 -2.68 -5.03
CA LEU A 43 35.58 -2.74 -6.50
C LEU A 43 35.51 -1.32 -7.09
N PHE A 44 34.60 -0.49 -6.60
CA PHE A 44 34.47 0.89 -7.07
C PHE A 44 35.71 1.72 -6.79
N ARG A 45 36.36 1.53 -5.64
CA ARG A 45 37.65 2.18 -5.35
C ARG A 45 38.74 1.74 -6.33
N LYS A 46 38.82 0.44 -6.66
CA LYS A 46 39.78 -0.06 -7.65
C LYS A 46 39.52 0.55 -9.04
N LEU A 47 38.27 0.54 -9.50
CA LEU A 47 37.90 1.09 -10.81
C LEU A 47 38.06 2.61 -10.87
N LYS A 48 37.72 3.34 -9.80
CA LYS A 48 37.95 4.80 -9.75
C LYS A 48 39.44 5.11 -9.89
N ASN A 49 40.31 4.33 -9.25
CA ASN A 49 41.76 4.49 -9.35
C ASN A 49 42.27 4.16 -10.77
N GLU A 50 41.74 3.11 -11.39
CA GLU A 50 42.11 2.68 -12.76
C GLU A 50 41.73 3.72 -13.82
N PHE A 51 40.59 4.38 -13.68
CA PHE A 51 40.08 5.39 -14.61
C PHE A 51 40.17 6.83 -14.06
N SER A 52 41.18 7.12 -13.24
CA SER A 52 41.33 8.41 -12.54
C SER A 52 41.67 9.58 -13.46
N GLU A 53 42.32 9.31 -14.59
CA GLU A 53 43.01 10.33 -15.40
C GLU A 53 42.05 11.20 -16.23
N ASP A 54 40.85 10.68 -16.57
CA ASP A 54 39.93 11.35 -17.48
C ASP A 54 38.74 12.04 -16.78
N ASP A 55 38.59 11.89 -15.44
CA ASP A 55 37.43 12.31 -14.65
C ASP A 55 36.07 11.90 -15.26
N VAL A 56 36.04 10.80 -16.01
CA VAL A 56 34.85 10.30 -16.70
C VAL A 56 33.97 9.42 -15.80
N LEU A 57 34.51 8.84 -14.73
CA LEU A 57 33.80 7.87 -13.88
C LEU A 57 33.50 8.43 -12.48
N HIS A 58 32.23 8.53 -12.12
CA HIS A 58 31.75 8.97 -10.82
C HIS A 58 30.94 7.88 -10.12
N PHE A 59 30.95 7.89 -8.80
CA PHE A 59 30.15 6.99 -7.98
C PHE A 59 29.24 7.80 -7.06
N ALA A 60 28.00 7.36 -6.92
CA ALA A 60 27.05 7.95 -6.00
C ALA A 60 26.35 6.85 -5.19
N VAL A 61 25.86 7.22 -4.03
CA VAL A 61 24.95 6.42 -3.21
C VAL A 61 23.68 7.22 -3.03
N ALA A 62 22.51 6.64 -3.33
CA ALA A 62 21.24 7.34 -3.31
C ALA A 62 20.22 6.69 -2.38
N GLU A 63 19.68 7.47 -1.45
CA GLU A 63 18.66 6.99 -0.50
C GLU A 63 17.26 7.04 -1.14
N ALA A 64 16.70 5.88 -1.47
CA ALA A 64 15.45 5.76 -2.23
C ALA A 64 14.21 6.33 -1.51
N ASN A 65 14.22 6.37 -0.18
CA ASN A 65 13.08 6.85 0.62
C ASN A 65 12.85 8.36 0.47
N SER A 66 13.94 9.10 0.27
CA SER A 66 13.95 10.57 0.30
C SER A 66 14.03 11.19 -1.10
N ILE A 67 14.03 10.36 -2.14
CA ILE A 67 14.07 10.77 -3.56
C ILE A 67 12.79 10.27 -4.24
N GLU A 68 12.02 11.20 -4.81
CA GLU A 68 10.73 10.88 -5.44
C GLU A 68 10.91 10.03 -6.71
N THR A 69 11.94 10.33 -7.49
CA THR A 69 12.30 9.59 -8.71
C THR A 69 12.62 8.11 -8.43
N LEU A 70 13.03 7.79 -7.20
CA LEU A 70 13.39 6.44 -6.76
C LEU A 70 12.27 5.72 -6.01
N GLN A 71 11.04 6.26 -6.00
CA GLN A 71 9.86 5.59 -5.43
C GLN A 71 9.73 4.09 -5.79
N PRO A 72 9.97 3.65 -7.04
CA PRO A 72 9.87 2.23 -7.40
C PRO A 72 10.85 1.28 -6.68
N PHE A 73 11.88 1.81 -6.03
CA PHE A 73 12.90 1.07 -5.29
C PHE A 73 12.66 1.06 -3.79
N ARG A 74 11.67 1.79 -3.27
CA ARG A 74 11.35 1.81 -1.84
C ARG A 74 10.93 0.43 -1.34
N ASN A 75 11.28 0.13 -0.09
CA ASN A 75 10.92 -1.11 0.62
C ASN A 75 11.44 -2.41 -0.01
N LYS A 76 12.50 -2.36 -0.82
CA LYS A 76 13.16 -3.54 -1.40
C LYS A 76 14.48 -3.85 -0.69
N CYS A 77 14.72 -5.13 -0.44
CA CYS A 77 15.90 -5.63 0.29
C CYS A 77 17.08 -6.03 -0.62
N GLU A 78 17.01 -5.73 -1.93
CA GLU A 78 18.07 -6.03 -2.89
C GLU A 78 18.88 -4.77 -3.26
N PRO A 79 20.23 -4.85 -3.36
CA PRO A 79 21.03 -3.73 -3.82
C PRO A 79 20.82 -3.50 -5.31
N VAL A 80 20.67 -2.23 -5.71
CA VAL A 80 20.41 -1.84 -7.10
C VAL A 80 21.43 -0.81 -7.56
N PHE A 81 22.07 -1.06 -8.69
CA PHE A 81 23.06 -0.18 -9.30
C PHE A 81 22.47 0.42 -10.58
N LEU A 82 22.35 1.75 -10.62
CA LEU A 82 21.93 2.50 -11.79
C LEU A 82 23.14 3.09 -12.49
N PHE A 83 23.15 3.04 -13.82
CA PHE A 83 24.21 3.57 -14.65
C PHE A 83 23.66 4.78 -15.40
N CYS A 84 24.25 5.94 -15.14
CA CYS A 84 23.86 7.22 -15.69
C CYS A 84 24.98 7.77 -16.56
N VAL A 85 24.67 8.32 -17.74
CA VAL A 85 25.63 9.01 -18.60
C VAL A 85 25.05 10.37 -18.98
N ASN A 86 25.74 11.45 -18.61
CA ASN A 86 25.32 12.85 -18.85
C ASN A 86 23.84 13.10 -18.50
N GLY A 87 23.44 12.69 -17.30
CA GLY A 87 22.10 12.92 -16.75
C GLY A 87 21.01 11.97 -17.22
N LYS A 88 21.38 10.88 -17.89
CA LYS A 88 20.43 9.87 -18.34
C LYS A 88 20.78 8.51 -17.78
N ILE A 89 19.83 7.91 -17.07
CA ILE A 89 19.94 6.50 -16.67
C ILE A 89 19.75 5.63 -17.92
N ILE A 90 20.79 4.88 -18.24
CA ILE A 90 20.86 4.05 -19.45
C ILE A 90 20.74 2.56 -19.11
N GLU A 91 21.08 2.18 -17.87
CA GLU A 91 21.10 0.77 -17.46
C GLU A 91 20.91 0.58 -15.95
N MET A 92 20.51 -0.64 -15.56
CA MET A 92 20.30 -1.06 -14.18
C MET A 92 20.83 -2.48 -13.98
N VAL A 93 21.46 -2.74 -12.83
CA VAL A 93 21.85 -4.07 -12.36
C VAL A 93 21.29 -4.30 -10.97
N ARG A 94 20.65 -5.45 -10.74
CA ARG A 94 20.22 -5.90 -9.41
C ARG A 94 21.22 -6.87 -8.82
N GLY A 95 21.38 -6.82 -7.50
CA GLY A 95 22.28 -7.67 -6.76
C GLY A 95 23.74 -7.22 -6.87
N ALA A 96 24.54 -7.62 -5.88
CA ALA A 96 25.97 -7.31 -5.82
C ALA A 96 26.81 -8.21 -6.75
N ASN A 97 26.45 -8.31 -8.03
CA ASN A 97 27.18 -9.07 -9.04
C ASN A 97 28.41 -8.29 -9.52
N ALA A 98 29.49 -8.37 -8.75
CA ALA A 98 30.74 -7.64 -9.00
C ALA A 98 31.32 -7.84 -10.42
N PRO A 99 31.37 -9.07 -11.01
CA PRO A 99 31.83 -9.25 -12.39
C PRO A 99 30.98 -8.52 -13.43
N LEU A 100 29.65 -8.59 -13.31
CA LEU A 100 28.73 -7.94 -14.24
C LEU A 100 28.82 -6.41 -14.13
N ILE A 101 28.84 -5.90 -12.90
CA ILE A 101 28.98 -4.47 -12.62
C ILE A 101 30.31 -3.95 -13.17
N SER A 102 31.43 -4.64 -12.89
CA SER A 102 32.75 -4.24 -13.38
C SER A 102 32.82 -4.20 -14.90
N LYS A 103 32.27 -5.23 -15.58
CA LYS A 103 32.25 -5.30 -17.04
C LYS A 103 31.51 -4.09 -17.63
N LYS A 104 30.32 -3.77 -17.11
CA LYS A 104 29.52 -2.64 -17.60
C LYS A 104 30.19 -1.28 -17.37
N ILE A 105 30.82 -1.09 -16.21
CA ILE A 105 31.57 0.15 -15.92
C ILE A 105 32.67 0.33 -16.96
N ILE A 106 33.47 -0.71 -17.23
CA ILE A 106 34.58 -0.65 -18.19
C ILE A 106 34.06 -0.32 -19.60
N GLU A 107 33.01 -1.01 -20.06
CA GLU A 107 32.40 -0.77 -21.37
C GLU A 107 31.91 0.68 -21.52
N LEU A 108 31.15 1.20 -20.54
CA LEU A 108 30.61 2.56 -20.59
C LEU A 108 31.67 3.65 -20.50
N VAL A 109 32.72 3.44 -19.70
CA VAL A 109 33.82 4.41 -19.57
C VAL A 109 34.65 4.47 -20.85
N GLN A 110 34.94 3.32 -21.47
CA GLN A 110 35.64 3.28 -22.75
C GLN A 110 34.85 3.98 -23.86
N GLU A 111 33.54 3.71 -23.96
CA GLU A 111 32.69 4.36 -24.95
C GLU A 111 32.59 5.88 -24.73
N GLU A 112 32.42 6.34 -23.49
CA GLU A 112 32.38 7.78 -23.20
C GLU A 112 33.75 8.44 -23.44
N GLY A 113 34.85 7.74 -23.18
CA GLY A 113 36.21 8.19 -23.51
C GLY A 113 36.42 8.38 -25.01
N GLU A 114 35.99 7.44 -25.85
CA GLU A 114 36.04 7.55 -27.32
C GLU A 114 35.20 8.74 -27.85
N VAL A 115 34.04 8.99 -27.23
CA VAL A 115 33.17 10.13 -27.56
C VAL A 115 33.81 11.46 -27.16
N VAL A 116 34.40 11.54 -25.96
CA VAL A 116 35.11 12.75 -25.49
C VAL A 116 36.35 13.03 -26.33
N ALA A 117 37.07 11.99 -26.76
CA ALA A 117 38.22 12.10 -27.66
C ALA A 117 37.85 12.45 -29.12
N GLY A 118 36.55 12.57 -29.44
CA GLY A 118 36.06 12.90 -30.78
C GLY A 118 36.25 11.77 -31.81
N GLN A 119 36.55 10.56 -31.35
CA GLN A 119 36.79 9.37 -32.20
C GLN A 119 35.48 8.68 -32.59
N LYS A 120 34.42 8.93 -31.83
CA LYS A 120 33.09 8.35 -32.04
C LYS A 120 32.05 9.44 -31.85
N GLU A 121 31.13 9.59 -32.80
CA GLU A 121 29.98 10.47 -32.61
C GLU A 121 29.07 9.90 -31.52
N ARG A 122 28.63 10.77 -30.60
CA ARG A 122 27.67 10.39 -29.56
C ARG A 122 26.38 9.93 -30.24
N PRO A 123 25.90 8.69 -30.05
CA PRO A 123 24.72 8.19 -30.76
C PRO A 123 23.51 9.12 -30.53
N GLU A 124 22.74 9.44 -31.59
CA GLU A 124 21.58 10.37 -31.49
C GLU A 124 20.55 9.96 -30.42
N VAL A 125 20.54 8.67 -30.09
CA VAL A 125 19.75 8.03 -29.02
C VAL A 125 19.94 8.69 -27.64
N TYR A 126 21.09 9.33 -27.39
CA TYR A 126 21.40 10.00 -26.12
C TYR A 126 20.95 11.47 -26.06
N SER A 127 20.34 12.04 -27.11
CA SER A 127 19.83 13.44 -27.11
C SER A 127 18.43 13.57 -26.47
N GLN A 128 18.09 14.77 -25.96
CA GLN A 128 16.94 15.05 -25.07
C GLN A 128 15.56 14.54 -25.54
N LYS A 129 15.37 14.20 -26.82
CA LYS A 129 14.08 13.69 -27.34
C LYS A 129 13.76 12.23 -26.96
N ASN A 130 14.72 11.44 -26.46
CA ASN A 130 14.51 10.03 -26.07
C ASN A 130 14.67 9.73 -24.57
N THR A 131 14.71 10.72 -23.68
CA THR A 131 14.60 10.51 -22.21
C THR A 131 13.36 9.67 -21.85
N PHE A 132 12.27 9.82 -22.61
CA PHE A 132 11.06 9.01 -22.47
C PHE A 132 11.26 7.54 -22.87
N LYS A 133 12.15 7.22 -23.81
CA LYS A 133 12.37 5.85 -24.30
C LYS A 133 13.08 4.96 -23.28
N TYR A 134 14.04 5.51 -22.51
CA TYR A 134 14.71 4.77 -21.43
C TYR A 134 13.89 4.77 -20.13
N ARG A 135 13.11 5.83 -19.85
CA ARG A 135 12.07 5.82 -18.81
C ARG A 135 11.02 4.71 -19.05
N ARG A 136 10.70 4.46 -20.33
CA ARG A 136 9.82 3.37 -20.79
C ARG A 136 10.42 1.98 -20.56
N ILE A 137 11.73 1.78 -20.81
CA ILE A 137 12.45 0.53 -20.48
C ILE A 137 12.46 0.30 -18.97
N PHE A 138 12.71 1.35 -18.19
CA PHE A 138 12.71 1.30 -16.73
C PHE A 138 11.37 0.85 -16.14
N LEU A 139 10.25 1.28 -16.74
CA LEU A 139 8.91 0.84 -16.36
C LEU A 139 8.57 -0.59 -16.84
N LEU A 140 9.08 -1.02 -18.00
CA LEU A 140 8.82 -2.34 -18.60
C LEU A 140 9.43 -3.50 -17.79
N TYR A 141 10.59 -3.31 -17.15
CA TYR A 141 11.26 -4.35 -16.35
C TYR A 141 10.52 -4.78 -15.07
N PHE A 142 9.42 -4.11 -14.70
CA PHE A 142 8.73 -4.31 -13.42
C PHE A 142 7.27 -4.79 -13.54
N SER A 143 6.78 -5.21 -14.71
CA SER A 143 5.45 -5.82 -14.82
C SER A 143 5.52 -7.16 -15.50
N GLU A 144 4.99 -8.21 -14.85
CA GLU A 144 4.51 -9.39 -15.57
C GLU A 144 3.60 -8.90 -16.70
N GLU A 145 3.90 -9.23 -17.96
CA GLU A 145 3.09 -8.80 -19.11
C GLU A 145 1.72 -9.50 -19.06
N VAL A 146 0.78 -8.90 -18.32
CA VAL A 146 -0.63 -9.24 -18.33
C VAL A 146 -1.34 -8.31 -19.31
N THR A 147 -1.89 -8.89 -20.36
CA THR A 147 -2.70 -8.17 -21.36
C THR A 147 -4.18 -8.32 -21.05
N TYR A 148 -5.02 -7.36 -21.44
CA TYR A 148 -6.47 -7.35 -21.17
C TYR A 148 -7.30 -7.30 -22.46
N SER A 149 -8.59 -7.61 -22.40
CA SER A 149 -9.57 -7.45 -23.50
C SER A 149 -10.98 -7.38 -22.92
N VAL A 150 -11.91 -6.70 -23.59
CA VAL A 150 -13.32 -6.67 -23.20
C VAL A 150 -14.10 -7.68 -24.02
N GLY A 151 -14.90 -8.50 -23.33
CA GLY A 151 -15.84 -9.45 -23.94
C GLY A 151 -17.27 -9.16 -23.48
N ILE A 152 -18.24 -9.32 -24.37
CA ILE A 152 -19.67 -9.19 -24.03
C ILE A 152 -20.36 -10.55 -24.23
N ILE A 153 -21.00 -11.05 -23.18
CA ILE A 153 -21.96 -12.16 -23.26
C ILE A 153 -23.33 -11.56 -23.58
N LYS A 154 -23.96 -12.08 -24.65
CA LYS A 154 -25.23 -11.59 -25.19
C LYS A 154 -26.43 -11.89 -24.27
N PRO A 155 -27.53 -11.12 -24.38
CA PRO A 155 -28.69 -11.25 -23.48
C PRO A 155 -29.32 -12.65 -23.44
N ASP A 156 -29.38 -13.35 -24.58
CA ASP A 156 -29.90 -14.72 -24.68
C ASP A 156 -29.12 -15.71 -23.79
N ASN A 157 -27.80 -15.63 -23.82
CA ASN A 157 -26.92 -16.48 -23.03
C ASN A 157 -26.98 -16.14 -21.52
N VAL A 158 -27.22 -14.87 -21.18
CA VAL A 158 -27.43 -14.43 -19.79
C VAL A 158 -28.76 -14.96 -19.26
N LEU A 159 -29.85 -14.80 -20.03
CA LEU A 159 -31.19 -15.25 -19.67
C LEU A 159 -31.29 -16.78 -19.54
N GLU A 160 -30.51 -17.52 -20.32
CA GLU A 160 -30.40 -18.98 -20.22
C GLU A 160 -29.49 -19.46 -19.08
N GLY A 161 -28.90 -18.55 -18.29
CA GLY A 161 -28.06 -18.88 -17.14
C GLY A 161 -26.68 -19.44 -17.51
N ARG A 162 -26.21 -19.25 -18.75
CA ARG A 162 -24.96 -19.84 -19.26
C ARG A 162 -23.70 -19.03 -18.90
N VAL A 163 -23.83 -17.97 -18.10
CA VAL A 163 -22.73 -17.04 -17.75
C VAL A 163 -21.56 -17.76 -17.08
N GLU A 164 -21.82 -18.57 -16.05
CA GLU A 164 -20.74 -19.25 -15.30
C GLU A 164 -20.07 -20.36 -16.13
N GLU A 165 -20.84 -21.03 -17.01
CA GLU A 165 -20.28 -21.99 -17.97
C GLU A 165 -19.30 -21.31 -18.93
N ILE A 166 -19.67 -20.13 -19.45
CA ILE A 166 -18.83 -19.34 -20.37
C ILE A 166 -17.58 -18.82 -19.66
N LYS A 167 -17.72 -18.30 -18.42
CA LYS A 167 -16.56 -17.87 -17.62
C LYS A 167 -15.60 -19.03 -17.32
N GLN A 168 -16.14 -20.23 -17.07
CA GLN A 168 -15.31 -21.41 -16.83
C GLN A 168 -14.53 -21.81 -18.09
N LYS A 169 -15.17 -21.80 -19.27
CA LYS A 169 -14.49 -22.04 -20.55
C LYS A 169 -13.36 -21.04 -20.83
N ILE A 170 -13.53 -19.77 -20.47
CA ILE A 170 -12.48 -18.74 -20.59
C ILE A 170 -11.29 -19.07 -19.67
N ARG A 171 -11.54 -19.50 -18.44
CA ARG A 171 -10.50 -19.93 -17.49
C ARG A 171 -9.76 -21.18 -17.96
N ASP A 172 -10.50 -22.17 -18.46
CA ASP A 172 -9.96 -23.43 -18.97
C ASP A 172 -9.07 -23.20 -20.21
N ALA A 173 -9.37 -22.18 -21.02
CA ALA A 173 -8.54 -21.72 -22.13
C ALA A 173 -7.31 -20.89 -21.70
N SER A 174 -6.93 -20.92 -20.41
CA SER A 174 -5.78 -20.22 -19.84
C SER A 174 -5.85 -18.68 -19.88
N PHE A 175 -7.06 -18.12 -19.92
CA PHE A 175 -7.29 -16.69 -19.74
C PHE A 175 -7.80 -16.39 -18.31
N GLY A 176 -7.39 -15.28 -17.73
CA GLY A 176 -7.96 -14.75 -16.49
C GLY A 176 -9.20 -13.91 -16.76
N ILE A 177 -10.03 -13.72 -15.72
CA ILE A 177 -11.12 -12.74 -15.73
C ILE A 177 -10.79 -11.74 -14.63
N ALA A 178 -10.51 -10.50 -15.02
CA ALA A 178 -10.03 -9.44 -14.14
C ALA A 178 -11.15 -8.55 -13.58
N ALA A 179 -12.30 -8.49 -14.25
CA ALA A 179 -13.53 -7.86 -13.79
C ALA A 179 -14.71 -8.46 -14.54
N SER A 180 -15.91 -8.42 -13.96
CA SER A 180 -17.14 -8.79 -14.65
C SER A 180 -18.35 -8.06 -14.06
N GLU A 181 -19.27 -7.61 -14.90
CA GLU A 181 -20.48 -6.90 -14.49
C GLU A 181 -21.65 -7.29 -15.39
N GLU A 182 -22.83 -7.47 -14.81
CA GLU A 182 -24.09 -7.64 -15.55
C GLU A 182 -24.78 -6.28 -15.67
N LYS A 183 -25.13 -5.87 -16.89
CA LYS A 183 -25.73 -4.56 -17.15
C LYS A 183 -26.56 -4.52 -18.44
N MET A 184 -27.60 -3.69 -18.44
CA MET A 184 -28.32 -3.29 -19.65
C MET A 184 -27.48 -2.31 -20.47
N LEU A 185 -27.17 -2.66 -21.71
CA LEU A 185 -26.41 -1.78 -22.62
C LEU A 185 -27.34 -0.78 -23.30
N THR A 186 -26.88 0.47 -23.44
CA THR A 186 -27.60 1.47 -24.24
C THR A 186 -27.28 1.32 -25.73
N GLU A 187 -28.15 1.86 -26.59
CA GLU A 187 -27.95 1.89 -28.04
C GLU A 187 -26.57 2.46 -28.42
N GLU A 188 -26.18 3.57 -27.80
CA GLU A 188 -24.88 4.21 -28.02
C GLU A 188 -23.72 3.28 -27.68
N GLN A 189 -23.80 2.58 -26.54
CA GLN A 189 -22.77 1.64 -26.09
C GLN A 189 -22.60 0.45 -27.05
N ILE A 190 -23.71 -0.07 -27.57
CA ILE A 190 -23.70 -1.19 -28.51
C ILE A 190 -23.15 -0.74 -29.85
N ARG A 191 -23.58 0.42 -30.36
CA ARG A 191 -23.10 0.96 -31.63
C ARG A 191 -21.62 1.29 -31.59
N GLU A 192 -21.13 1.81 -30.46
CA GLU A 192 -19.71 2.06 -30.27
C GLU A 192 -18.89 0.77 -30.18
N PHE A 193 -19.37 -0.23 -29.43
CA PHE A 193 -18.68 -1.51 -29.29
C PHE A 193 -18.66 -2.30 -30.61
N TYR A 194 -19.74 -2.28 -31.38
CA TYR A 194 -19.89 -3.03 -32.63
C TYR A 194 -19.72 -2.16 -33.89
N THR A 195 -18.88 -1.13 -33.82
CA THR A 195 -18.63 -0.20 -34.95
C THR A 195 -18.30 -0.93 -36.26
N LYS A 196 -17.57 -2.06 -36.20
CA LYS A 196 -17.22 -2.87 -37.39
C LYS A 196 -18.40 -3.60 -38.05
N LYS A 197 -19.52 -3.78 -37.33
CA LYS A 197 -20.76 -4.37 -37.85
C LYS A 197 -21.75 -3.30 -38.35
N LYS A 198 -21.40 -2.01 -38.24
CA LYS A 198 -22.31 -0.88 -38.58
C LYS A 198 -22.81 -0.89 -40.02
N GLU A 199 -22.01 -1.40 -40.96
CA GLU A 199 -22.37 -1.46 -42.38
C GLU A 199 -23.21 -2.70 -42.74
N GLN A 200 -23.49 -3.59 -41.77
CA GLN A 200 -24.34 -4.75 -42.00
C GLN A 200 -25.82 -4.32 -42.08
N PRO A 201 -26.59 -4.86 -43.03
CA PRO A 201 -27.98 -4.42 -43.27
C PRO A 201 -28.93 -4.73 -42.11
N ASP A 202 -28.58 -5.67 -41.25
CA ASP A 202 -29.32 -6.12 -40.06
C ASP A 202 -28.77 -5.53 -38.75
N PHE A 203 -27.85 -4.55 -38.82
CA PHE A 203 -27.22 -4.01 -37.62
C PHE A 203 -28.20 -3.33 -36.67
N ASP A 204 -29.23 -2.66 -37.17
CA ASP A 204 -30.23 -2.01 -36.33
C ASP A 204 -31.08 -3.03 -35.57
N ASP A 205 -31.46 -4.14 -36.20
CA ASP A 205 -32.15 -5.25 -35.55
C ASP A 205 -31.25 -5.92 -34.50
N PHE A 206 -29.95 -6.05 -34.77
CA PHE A 206 -28.96 -6.54 -33.82
C PHE A 206 -28.80 -5.62 -32.60
N VAL A 207 -28.80 -4.29 -32.80
CA VAL A 207 -28.77 -3.31 -31.70
C VAL A 207 -30.01 -3.46 -30.82
N GLN A 208 -31.20 -3.60 -31.42
CA GLN A 208 -32.44 -3.85 -30.66
C GLN A 208 -32.38 -5.16 -29.88
N PHE A 209 -31.83 -6.23 -30.46
CA PHE A 209 -31.61 -7.49 -29.76
C PHE A 209 -30.69 -7.32 -28.55
N MET A 210 -29.56 -6.62 -28.68
CA MET A 210 -28.62 -6.39 -27.59
C MET A 210 -29.20 -5.52 -26.46
N MET A 211 -30.19 -4.67 -26.75
CA MET A 211 -30.94 -3.89 -25.76
C MET A 211 -32.10 -4.65 -25.11
N SER A 212 -32.45 -5.84 -25.63
CA SER A 212 -33.64 -6.57 -25.19
C SER A 212 -33.53 -7.21 -23.79
N GLY A 213 -32.31 -7.29 -23.24
CA GLY A 213 -32.06 -7.88 -21.93
C GLY A 213 -30.64 -7.61 -21.40
N PRO A 214 -30.33 -8.05 -20.17
CA PRO A 214 -29.05 -7.78 -19.53
C PRO A 214 -27.92 -8.52 -20.25
N CYS A 215 -26.83 -7.82 -20.53
CA CYS A 215 -25.59 -8.41 -21.03
C CYS A 215 -24.61 -8.62 -19.87
N HIS A 216 -23.69 -9.58 -20.01
CA HIS A 216 -22.61 -9.79 -19.04
C HIS A 216 -21.27 -9.36 -19.65
N ILE A 217 -20.71 -8.27 -19.15
CA ILE A 217 -19.47 -7.68 -19.64
C ILE A 217 -18.30 -8.27 -18.84
N LEU A 218 -17.27 -8.73 -19.54
CA LEU A 218 -16.09 -9.36 -18.98
C LEU A 218 -14.84 -8.56 -19.35
N VAL A 219 -13.92 -8.43 -18.40
CA VAL A 219 -12.54 -8.06 -18.72
C VAL A 219 -11.66 -9.30 -18.62
N ILE A 220 -11.24 -9.80 -19.78
CA ILE A 220 -10.43 -11.00 -19.95
C ILE A 220 -8.96 -10.61 -19.87
N SER A 221 -8.11 -11.44 -19.28
CA SER A 221 -6.66 -11.21 -19.18
C SER A 221 -5.85 -12.40 -19.71
N LYS A 222 -4.68 -12.16 -20.31
CA LYS A 222 -3.74 -13.21 -20.73
C LYS A 222 -2.35 -12.88 -20.20
N LYS A 223 -1.76 -13.81 -19.44
CA LYS A 223 -0.34 -13.76 -19.06
C LYS A 223 0.51 -14.25 -20.23
N LYS A 224 1.50 -13.48 -20.66
CA LYS A 224 2.48 -13.97 -21.64
C LYS A 224 3.44 -14.95 -20.95
N GLY A 225 3.59 -16.15 -21.52
CA GLY A 225 4.64 -17.07 -21.13
C GLY A 225 6.01 -16.44 -21.40
N THR A 226 6.86 -16.41 -20.39
CA THR A 226 8.25 -15.99 -20.46
C THR A 226 9.06 -16.96 -21.31
N ASP A 227 9.54 -16.51 -22.47
CA ASP A 227 10.77 -17.02 -23.09
C ASP A 227 11.54 -15.85 -23.73
N ALA A 228 12.85 -15.89 -23.55
CA ALA A 228 13.77 -14.75 -23.58
C ALA A 228 13.97 -14.03 -24.93
N ILE A 229 14.38 -12.76 -24.85
CA ILE A 229 14.96 -11.84 -25.87
C ILE A 229 15.58 -12.58 -27.09
N PRO A 230 15.23 -12.24 -28.36
CA PRO A 230 15.71 -11.02 -29.03
C PRO A 230 14.78 -10.43 -30.10
N LEU A 231 13.95 -9.44 -29.75
CA LEU A 231 13.16 -8.64 -30.72
C LEU A 231 13.66 -7.19 -30.91
N TRP A 232 14.73 -6.80 -30.20
CA TRP A 232 15.24 -5.42 -30.25
C TRP A 232 15.82 -4.99 -31.60
N LYS A 233 16.10 -5.94 -32.52
CA LYS A 233 16.61 -5.62 -33.86
C LYS A 233 15.54 -5.25 -34.89
N LYS A 234 14.25 -5.48 -34.63
CA LYS A 234 13.18 -5.29 -35.63
C LYS A 234 12.26 -4.07 -35.40
N LEU A 235 12.42 -3.37 -34.27
CA LEU A 235 11.50 -2.29 -33.87
C LEU A 235 12.00 -0.87 -34.23
N HIS A 236 13.02 -0.75 -35.08
CA HIS A 236 13.62 0.55 -35.40
C HIS A 236 13.04 1.26 -36.63
N GLU A 237 12.10 0.66 -37.36
CA GLU A 237 11.74 1.15 -38.71
C GLU A 237 10.32 1.71 -38.88
N SER A 238 9.50 1.91 -37.83
CA SER A 238 8.10 2.31 -38.08
C SER A 238 7.41 3.25 -37.08
N LEU A 239 8.13 4.11 -36.36
CA LEU A 239 7.51 5.02 -35.38
C LEU A 239 7.86 6.50 -35.59
N GLU A 240 7.77 6.94 -36.85
CA GLU A 240 7.72 8.36 -37.20
C GLU A 240 6.28 8.71 -37.62
N SER A 241 5.38 8.95 -36.65
CA SER A 241 4.22 9.89 -36.78
C SER A 241 3.15 9.63 -35.71
N ILE A 242 3.33 10.13 -34.49
CA ILE A 242 2.19 10.47 -33.61
C ILE A 242 2.56 11.76 -32.85
N PRO A 243 1.73 12.82 -32.88
CA PRO A 243 2.03 14.07 -32.17
C PRO A 243 1.86 13.94 -30.65
N ASP A 244 2.71 14.67 -29.92
CA ASP A 244 2.69 14.82 -28.46
C ASP A 244 1.58 15.78 -28.01
N GLU A 245 0.47 15.24 -27.51
CA GLU A 245 -0.36 15.81 -26.43
C GLU A 245 -1.41 14.74 -26.05
N ASP A 246 -1.57 14.46 -24.75
CA ASP A 246 -2.34 13.36 -24.14
C ASP A 246 -1.75 11.95 -24.19
N LEU A 247 -0.89 11.59 -23.21
CA LEU A 247 -0.96 10.26 -22.56
C LEU A 247 -0.13 10.18 -21.26
N ASN A 248 -0.53 10.94 -20.24
CA ASN A 248 -0.07 10.63 -18.89
C ASN A 248 -0.94 9.54 -18.27
N MET A 249 -0.25 8.47 -17.84
CA MET A 249 -0.60 7.55 -16.76
C MET A 249 -1.65 6.46 -16.98
N ILE A 250 -1.56 5.65 -18.04
CA ILE A 250 -2.01 4.24 -17.94
C ILE A 250 -1.08 3.32 -18.75
N LYS A 251 -0.59 2.27 -18.09
CA LYS A 251 0.32 1.25 -18.62
C LYS A 251 -0.52 0.09 -19.19
N PHE A 252 -0.67 -0.06 -20.50
CA PHE A 252 -1.31 -1.25 -21.09
C PHE A 252 -0.68 -1.68 -22.42
N CYS A 253 -0.39 -2.98 -22.56
CA CYS A 253 -0.13 -3.63 -23.85
C CYS A 253 -1.25 -4.69 -24.06
N LEU A 254 -1.86 -4.73 -25.25
CA LEU A 254 -3.01 -5.60 -25.57
C LEU A 254 -2.68 -6.51 -26.78
N ILE A 255 -3.17 -7.75 -26.77
CA ILE A 255 -2.86 -8.83 -27.73
C ILE A 255 -3.84 -8.86 -28.92
N ARG A 256 -3.36 -9.24 -30.12
CA ARG A 256 -4.20 -9.84 -31.19
C ARG A 256 -4.40 -11.32 -30.84
N LEU A 257 -5.65 -11.77 -30.69
CA LEU A 257 -5.93 -13.21 -30.57
C LEU A 257 -5.52 -13.87 -31.90
N GLU A 258 -4.47 -14.70 -31.88
CA GLU A 258 -4.15 -15.58 -33.00
C GLU A 258 -5.22 -16.67 -33.07
N GLU A 259 -5.73 -16.94 -34.26
CA GLU A 259 -6.77 -17.96 -34.53
C GLU A 259 -6.23 -19.35 -34.19
N THR A 260 -6.59 -19.86 -33.01
CA THR A 260 -6.42 -21.27 -32.62
C THR A 260 -7.79 -21.94 -32.55
N PRO A 261 -7.89 -23.27 -32.73
CA PRO A 261 -9.17 -23.99 -32.63
C PRO A 261 -9.87 -23.79 -31.28
N GLU A 262 -9.11 -23.57 -30.20
CA GLU A 262 -9.67 -23.31 -28.86
C GLU A 262 -10.23 -21.88 -28.70
N THR A 263 -9.71 -20.89 -29.43
CA THR A 263 -10.20 -19.50 -29.39
C THR A 263 -11.45 -19.29 -30.25
N GLU A 264 -11.66 -20.13 -31.27
CA GLU A 264 -12.84 -20.13 -32.15
C GLU A 264 -14.15 -20.46 -31.41
N SER A 265 -14.09 -21.38 -30.43
CA SER A 265 -15.25 -21.69 -29.57
C SER A 265 -15.64 -20.55 -28.63
N ILE A 266 -14.69 -19.71 -28.24
CA ILE A 266 -14.92 -18.56 -27.35
C ILE A 266 -15.49 -17.38 -28.15
N LEU A 267 -14.97 -17.15 -29.36
CA LEU A 267 -15.46 -16.12 -30.30
C LEU A 267 -16.92 -16.34 -30.73
N ASN A 268 -17.43 -17.58 -30.71
CA ASN A 268 -18.83 -17.89 -31.00
C ASN A 268 -19.78 -17.62 -29.82
N MET A 269 -19.28 -17.50 -28.58
CA MET A 269 -20.10 -17.36 -27.36
C MET A 269 -19.94 -15.98 -26.68
N CYS A 270 -18.82 -15.30 -26.94
CA CYS A 270 -18.49 -14.00 -26.39
C CYS A 270 -17.88 -13.15 -27.51
N ASP A 271 -18.50 -12.01 -27.82
CA ASP A 271 -17.95 -11.07 -28.80
C ASP A 271 -16.76 -10.35 -28.14
N VAL A 272 -15.54 -10.66 -28.61
CA VAL A 272 -14.28 -10.07 -28.14
C VAL A 272 -13.69 -9.20 -29.23
N GLN A 273 -13.35 -7.95 -28.90
CA GLN A 273 -12.75 -7.01 -29.85
C GLN A 273 -11.25 -7.29 -30.08
N SER A 274 -10.83 -7.22 -31.35
CA SER A 274 -9.48 -7.59 -31.80
C SER A 274 -8.51 -6.41 -31.98
N SER A 275 -8.95 -5.17 -31.70
CA SER A 275 -8.16 -3.94 -31.91
C SER A 275 -7.76 -3.27 -30.60
N ILE A 276 -6.53 -2.76 -30.56
CA ILE A 276 -5.87 -2.13 -29.40
C ILE A 276 -6.57 -0.82 -28.97
N GLU A 277 -6.95 0.00 -29.95
CA GLU A 277 -7.64 1.28 -29.73
C GLU A 277 -9.07 1.07 -29.25
N ASP A 278 -9.77 0.07 -29.80
CA ASP A 278 -11.15 -0.24 -29.44
C ASP A 278 -11.23 -0.81 -28.01
N ALA A 279 -10.35 -1.75 -27.65
CA ALA A 279 -10.33 -2.34 -26.30
C ALA A 279 -9.99 -1.32 -25.21
N SER A 280 -9.10 -0.35 -25.48
CA SER A 280 -8.71 0.68 -24.50
C SER A 280 -9.83 1.71 -24.31
N ARG A 281 -10.45 2.16 -25.41
CA ARG A 281 -11.64 3.04 -25.39
C ARG A 281 -12.79 2.38 -24.64
N GLN A 282 -13.05 1.11 -24.92
CA GLN A 282 -14.11 0.33 -24.27
C GLN A 282 -13.84 0.04 -22.80
N LEU A 283 -12.58 -0.22 -22.41
CA LEU A 283 -12.23 -0.34 -20.99
C LEU A 283 -12.52 0.94 -20.24
N ALA A 284 -12.10 2.11 -20.75
CA ALA A 284 -12.42 3.39 -20.13
C ALA A 284 -13.92 3.71 -20.14
N PHE A 285 -14.65 3.20 -21.12
CA PHE A 285 -16.07 3.51 -21.29
C PHE A 285 -17.01 2.60 -20.46
N PHE A 286 -16.73 1.30 -20.41
CA PHE A 286 -17.47 0.35 -19.57
C PHE A 286 -16.95 0.31 -18.13
N PHE A 287 -15.66 0.55 -17.95
CA PHE A 287 -14.99 0.53 -16.65
C PHE A 287 -14.03 1.73 -16.49
N PRO A 288 -14.55 2.96 -16.36
CA PRO A 288 -13.74 4.20 -16.29
C PRO A 288 -12.69 4.24 -15.18
N ASN A 289 -12.82 3.38 -14.16
CA ASN A 289 -11.87 3.24 -13.06
C ASN A 289 -10.94 2.02 -13.21
N PHE A 290 -10.97 1.32 -14.35
CA PHE A 290 -10.19 0.11 -14.59
C PHE A 290 -8.71 0.43 -14.81
N GLY A 291 -7.89 0.09 -13.81
CA GLY A 291 -6.46 0.45 -13.76
C GLY A 291 -6.11 1.41 -12.62
N GLN A 292 -7.11 2.03 -11.97
CA GLN A 292 -6.92 2.78 -10.72
C GLN A 292 -6.92 1.84 -9.50
N ASN A 293 -5.94 0.93 -9.51
CA ASN A 293 -5.70 -0.17 -8.56
C ASN A 293 -6.21 -1.52 -9.06
N LYS A 294 -5.28 -2.39 -9.43
CA LYS A 294 -5.48 -3.83 -9.31
C LYS A 294 -4.77 -4.32 -8.07
N THR A 295 -5.60 -4.69 -7.10
CA THR A 295 -5.35 -5.72 -6.08
C THR A 295 -4.14 -5.51 -5.16
N GLU A 296 -4.18 -4.46 -4.35
CA GLU A 296 -4.48 -4.69 -2.93
C GLU A 296 -6.00 -4.71 -2.82
N GLN A 297 -6.61 -5.67 -2.13
CA GLN A 297 -8.00 -5.54 -1.72
C GLN A 297 -8.10 -4.19 -0.99
N LYS A 298 -8.81 -3.21 -1.54
CA LYS A 298 -8.91 -1.90 -0.90
C LYS A 298 -9.89 -2.06 0.27
N PHE A 299 -9.38 -2.50 1.40
CA PHE A 299 -10.11 -2.51 2.66
C PHE A 299 -10.42 -1.05 3.01
N GLU A 300 -11.69 -0.70 2.92
CA GLU A 300 -12.19 0.58 3.41
C GLU A 300 -12.29 0.49 4.93
N LYS A 301 -12.01 1.60 5.63
CA LYS A 301 -12.25 1.73 7.07
C LYS A 301 -13.53 2.53 7.30
N THR A 302 -14.35 2.13 8.27
CA THR A 302 -15.49 2.91 8.76
C THR A 302 -15.46 2.99 10.29
N LEU A 303 -15.99 4.07 10.84
CA LEU A 303 -16.18 4.21 12.28
C LEU A 303 -17.50 3.53 12.69
N ALA A 304 -17.46 2.75 13.77
CA ALA A 304 -18.64 2.33 14.50
C ALA A 304 -18.53 2.75 15.97
N LEU A 305 -19.58 3.39 16.50
CA LEU A 305 -19.68 3.67 17.94
C LEU A 305 -20.80 2.82 18.55
N VAL A 306 -20.46 2.12 19.62
CA VAL A 306 -21.44 1.48 20.51
C VAL A 306 -21.62 2.39 21.72
N ARG A 307 -22.81 2.99 21.83
CA ARG A 307 -23.14 3.96 22.87
C ARG A 307 -23.21 3.32 24.26
N PRO A 308 -23.05 4.09 25.35
CA PRO A 308 -22.89 3.54 26.70
C PRO A 308 -24.00 2.61 27.17
N CYS A 309 -25.27 2.92 26.89
CA CYS A 309 -26.39 2.06 27.27
C CYS A 309 -26.29 0.65 26.66
N LEU A 310 -26.03 0.57 25.35
CA LEU A 310 -25.89 -0.70 24.64
C LEU A 310 -24.62 -1.44 25.03
N LEU A 311 -23.52 -0.71 25.22
CA LEU A 311 -22.26 -1.30 25.64
C LEU A 311 -22.40 -2.00 27.00
N ARG A 312 -23.14 -1.40 27.94
CA ARG A 312 -23.38 -1.96 29.27
C ARG A 312 -24.20 -3.25 29.24
N GLU A 313 -25.21 -3.32 28.38
CA GLU A 313 -26.15 -4.44 28.36
C GLU A 313 -25.78 -5.58 27.41
N ARG A 314 -25.21 -5.27 26.23
CA ARG A 314 -25.08 -6.25 25.13
C ARG A 314 -23.75 -6.20 24.37
N ARG A 315 -22.64 -5.85 25.05
CA ARG A 315 -21.27 -5.77 24.49
C ARG A 315 -20.90 -6.95 23.59
N ASP A 316 -20.90 -8.16 24.14
CA ASP A 316 -20.36 -9.33 23.43
C ASP A 316 -21.24 -9.71 22.24
N SER A 317 -22.56 -9.54 22.39
CA SER A 317 -23.51 -9.83 21.33
C SER A 317 -23.31 -8.92 20.11
N ILE A 318 -23.12 -7.61 20.31
CA ILE A 318 -22.92 -6.69 19.17
C ILE A 318 -21.56 -6.90 18.51
N ILE A 319 -20.49 -7.14 19.29
CA ILE A 319 -19.16 -7.43 18.74
C ILE A 319 -19.17 -8.72 17.93
N GLN A 320 -19.81 -9.78 18.44
CA GLN A 320 -19.92 -11.04 17.72
C GLN A 320 -20.71 -10.85 16.43
N ARG A 321 -21.81 -10.12 16.46
CA ARG A 321 -22.61 -9.84 15.27
C ARG A 321 -21.83 -9.06 14.20
N ILE A 322 -21.00 -8.09 14.57
CA ILE A 322 -20.13 -7.35 13.65
C ILE A 322 -19.15 -8.32 12.95
N LYS A 323 -18.56 -9.25 13.70
CA LYS A 323 -17.64 -10.26 13.16
C LYS A 323 -18.35 -11.26 12.25
N ASP A 324 -19.53 -11.74 12.66
CA ASP A 324 -20.35 -12.69 11.88
C ASP A 324 -20.77 -12.11 10.52
N ASP A 325 -20.92 -10.79 10.45
CA ASP A 325 -21.24 -10.09 9.22
C ASP A 325 -20.03 -9.97 8.26
N GLY A 326 -18.81 -10.23 8.75
CA GLY A 326 -17.58 -10.24 7.95
C GLY A 326 -16.74 -8.97 8.08
N PHE A 327 -16.97 -8.14 9.10
CA PHE A 327 -16.04 -7.05 9.43
C PHE A 327 -14.86 -7.56 10.24
N GLU A 328 -13.68 -7.06 9.90
CA GLU A 328 -12.51 -7.12 10.78
C GLU A 328 -12.46 -5.85 11.64
N ILE A 329 -12.09 -6.01 12.91
CA ILE A 329 -11.91 -4.88 13.84
C ILE A 329 -10.43 -4.51 13.77
N ALA A 330 -10.10 -3.50 12.98
CA ALA A 330 -8.73 -3.03 12.84
C ALA A 330 -8.23 -2.32 14.11
N MET A 331 -9.11 -1.55 14.77
CA MET A 331 -8.82 -0.89 16.04
C MET A 331 -10.06 -0.84 16.91
N GLN A 332 -9.87 -0.85 18.22
CA GLN A 332 -10.93 -0.60 19.19
C GLN A 332 -10.41 0.12 20.42
N LYS A 333 -11.20 1.04 20.97
CA LYS A 333 -10.92 1.63 22.28
C LYS A 333 -12.20 1.99 23.02
N GLU A 334 -12.14 1.93 24.34
CA GLU A 334 -13.22 2.36 25.22
C GLU A 334 -12.86 3.74 25.78
N ILE A 335 -13.76 4.71 25.60
CA ILE A 335 -13.53 6.11 25.99
C ILE A 335 -14.73 6.67 26.73
N ASN A 336 -14.48 7.39 27.82
CA ASN A 336 -15.48 8.26 28.44
C ASN A 336 -15.34 9.64 27.81
N LEU A 337 -16.34 10.05 27.03
CA LEU A 337 -16.33 11.36 26.38
C LEU A 337 -16.70 12.44 27.38
N SER A 338 -15.93 13.53 27.39
CA SER A 338 -16.39 14.77 28.04
C SER A 338 -17.52 15.40 27.22
N GLU A 339 -18.30 16.27 27.85
CA GLU A 339 -19.35 17.01 27.15
C GLU A 339 -18.78 17.83 25.99
N GLU A 340 -17.62 18.47 26.18
CA GLU A 340 -16.93 19.22 25.13
C GLU A 340 -16.53 18.34 23.95
N GLN A 341 -15.97 17.16 24.21
CA GLN A 341 -15.59 16.21 23.15
C GLN A 341 -16.80 15.69 22.39
N ALA A 342 -17.90 15.38 23.10
CA ALA A 342 -19.14 14.93 22.48
C ALA A 342 -19.78 16.04 21.61
N ARG A 343 -19.77 17.29 22.08
CA ARG A 343 -20.23 18.46 21.31
C ARG A 343 -19.39 18.71 20.07
N GLU A 344 -18.07 18.61 20.18
CA GLU A 344 -17.17 18.77 19.04
C GLU A 344 -17.42 17.69 17.97
N PHE A 345 -17.54 16.43 18.40
CA PHE A 345 -17.77 15.30 17.48
C PHE A 345 -19.13 15.40 16.77
N TYR A 346 -20.20 15.73 17.50
CA TYR A 346 -21.56 15.83 16.94
C TYR A 346 -21.97 17.26 16.58
N LYS A 347 -21.01 18.15 16.30
CA LYS A 347 -21.26 19.59 16.06
C LYS A 347 -22.31 19.85 14.98
N GLU A 348 -22.35 19.02 13.94
CA GLU A 348 -23.32 19.14 12.85
C GLU A 348 -24.78 18.90 13.30
N HIS A 349 -24.97 18.24 14.45
CA HIS A 349 -26.26 17.94 15.04
C HIS A 349 -26.67 18.91 16.16
N GLU A 350 -25.87 19.95 16.45
CA GLU A 350 -26.07 20.82 17.63
C GLU A 350 -27.45 21.52 17.65
N ASN A 351 -28.03 21.76 16.47
CA ASN A 351 -29.33 22.43 16.33
C ASN A 351 -30.53 21.46 16.26
N GLU A 352 -30.31 20.16 16.42
CA GLU A 352 -31.36 19.14 16.34
C GLU A 352 -32.03 18.94 17.72
N ASP A 353 -33.35 18.74 17.74
CA ASP A 353 -34.13 18.60 19.00
C ASP A 353 -33.68 17.42 19.88
N TYR A 354 -33.09 16.38 19.28
CA TYR A 354 -32.57 15.20 19.99
C TYR A 354 -31.15 15.39 20.52
N PHE A 355 -30.46 16.48 20.20
CA PHE A 355 -29.07 16.71 20.56
C PHE A 355 -28.79 16.73 22.07
N PRO A 356 -29.64 17.32 22.94
CA PRO A 356 -29.44 17.25 24.38
C PRO A 356 -29.42 15.82 24.92
N PHE A 357 -30.33 14.96 24.43
CA PHE A 357 -30.37 13.54 24.81
C PHE A 357 -29.16 12.77 24.27
N LEU A 358 -28.67 13.13 23.09
CA LEU A 358 -27.44 12.57 22.53
C LEU A 358 -26.24 12.88 23.41
N LEU A 359 -26.09 14.13 23.88
CA LEU A 359 -25.00 14.51 24.77
C LEU A 359 -25.08 13.80 26.13
N GLU A 360 -26.28 13.74 26.72
CA GLU A 360 -26.50 13.02 27.97
C GLU A 360 -26.11 11.53 27.83
N GLU A 361 -26.54 10.89 26.75
CA GLU A 361 -26.21 9.48 26.50
C GLU A 361 -24.71 9.27 26.31
N MET A 362 -24.04 10.07 25.48
CA MET A 362 -22.61 9.90 25.16
C MET A 362 -21.68 10.22 26.34
N THR A 363 -22.15 11.01 27.32
CA THR A 363 -21.41 11.38 28.54
C THR A 363 -21.79 10.51 29.75
N SER A 364 -22.81 9.65 29.62
CA SER A 364 -23.31 8.78 30.71
C SER A 364 -22.38 7.63 31.10
N GLY A 365 -21.34 7.37 30.30
CA GLY A 365 -20.40 6.29 30.55
C GLY A 365 -19.49 5.97 29.35
N PRO A 366 -18.86 4.79 29.38
CA PRO A 366 -17.90 4.41 28.35
C PRO A 366 -18.59 4.16 27.01
N THR A 367 -18.05 4.75 25.95
CA THR A 367 -18.38 4.46 24.57
C THR A 367 -17.31 3.56 23.97
N LEU A 368 -17.71 2.50 23.29
CA LEU A 368 -16.79 1.66 22.53
C LEU A 368 -16.70 2.18 21.10
N VAL A 369 -15.50 2.62 20.73
CA VAL A 369 -15.15 3.10 19.39
C VAL A 369 -14.47 1.96 18.65
N LEU A 370 -14.95 1.64 17.46
CA LEU A 370 -14.39 0.61 16.59
C LEU A 370 -14.01 1.22 15.23
N ALA A 371 -12.82 0.90 14.74
CA ALA A 371 -12.45 1.07 13.34
C ALA A 371 -12.62 -0.27 12.64
N LEU A 372 -13.64 -0.37 11.79
CA LEU A 372 -14.00 -1.60 11.10
C LEU A 372 -13.40 -1.59 9.68
N THR A 373 -12.78 -2.70 9.28
CA THR A 373 -12.22 -2.92 7.95
C THR A 373 -13.03 -3.94 7.18
N ARG A 374 -13.36 -3.59 5.94
CA ARG A 374 -14.01 -4.46 4.95
C ARG A 374 -13.93 -3.86 3.55
N GLU A 375 -14.15 -4.66 2.52
CA GLU A 375 -14.56 -4.13 1.22
C GLU A 375 -15.89 -3.37 1.34
N ASN A 376 -15.94 -2.13 0.85
CA ASN A 376 -17.10 -1.23 0.93
C ASN A 376 -17.65 -1.06 2.37
N ALA A 377 -16.75 -0.98 3.36
CA ALA A 377 -17.08 -0.96 4.78
C ALA A 377 -18.14 0.09 5.15
N VAL A 378 -18.06 1.31 4.62
CA VAL A 378 -19.00 2.39 4.98
C VAL A 378 -20.41 2.06 4.48
N ALA A 379 -20.54 1.70 3.21
CA ALA A 379 -21.83 1.37 2.61
C ALA A 379 -22.45 0.13 3.29
N HIS A 380 -21.63 -0.88 3.55
CA HIS A 380 -22.09 -2.11 4.19
C HIS A 380 -22.54 -1.87 5.63
N TRP A 381 -21.75 -1.13 6.41
CA TRP A 381 -22.07 -0.82 7.80
C TRP A 381 -23.38 -0.03 7.91
N ARG A 382 -23.58 0.95 7.02
CA ARG A 382 -24.84 1.71 6.95
C ARG A 382 -26.05 0.83 6.63
N ASN A 383 -25.91 -0.09 5.68
CA ASN A 383 -26.99 -1.04 5.35
C ASN A 383 -27.32 -1.94 6.55
N LEU A 384 -26.29 -2.42 7.25
CA LEU A 384 -26.45 -3.26 8.43
C LEU A 384 -27.08 -2.50 9.61
N LEU A 385 -26.74 -1.22 9.79
CA LEU A 385 -27.34 -0.34 10.81
C LEU A 385 -28.84 -0.11 10.59
N GLY A 386 -29.26 0.06 9.33
CA GLY A 386 -30.63 0.42 8.97
C GLY A 386 -30.98 1.90 9.22
N PRO A 387 -32.28 2.26 9.13
CA PRO A 387 -32.79 3.63 9.30
C PRO A 387 -32.28 4.34 10.56
N LYS A 388 -32.25 5.68 10.55
CA LYS A 388 -31.65 6.46 11.64
C LYS A 388 -32.46 6.41 12.94
N THR A 389 -33.78 6.37 12.84
CA THR A 389 -34.67 6.27 13.99
C THR A 389 -35.00 4.81 14.28
N VAL A 390 -35.23 4.51 15.56
CA VAL A 390 -35.51 3.14 16.01
C VAL A 390 -36.87 2.67 15.48
N GLU A 391 -37.83 3.59 15.39
CA GLU A 391 -39.18 3.35 14.91
C GLU A 391 -39.20 2.98 13.43
N GLU A 392 -38.49 3.75 12.59
CA GLU A 392 -38.33 3.45 11.17
C GLU A 392 -37.58 2.13 10.99
N ALA A 393 -36.50 1.90 11.75
CA ALA A 393 -35.74 0.66 11.68
C ALA A 393 -36.61 -0.55 12.01
N LYS A 394 -37.40 -0.52 13.09
CA LYS A 394 -38.32 -1.60 13.46
C LYS A 394 -39.40 -1.85 12.41
N LYS A 395 -39.83 -0.81 11.67
CA LYS A 395 -40.89 -0.92 10.67
C LYS A 395 -40.38 -1.40 9.31
N GLU A 396 -39.30 -0.79 8.81
CA GLU A 396 -38.79 -0.98 7.46
C GLU A 396 -37.76 -2.09 7.37
N ASN A 397 -36.93 -2.25 8.40
CA ASN A 397 -35.90 -3.29 8.43
C ASN A 397 -35.72 -3.87 9.85
N PRO A 398 -36.63 -4.76 10.29
CA PRO A 398 -36.59 -5.38 11.62
C PRO A 398 -35.30 -6.15 11.93
N ASN A 399 -34.55 -6.53 10.89
CA ASN A 399 -33.30 -7.28 11.01
C ASN A 399 -32.04 -6.38 11.09
N SER A 400 -32.21 -5.08 10.95
CA SER A 400 -31.14 -4.09 11.12
C SER A 400 -30.65 -4.02 12.56
N LEU A 401 -29.41 -3.59 12.76
CA LEU A 401 -28.84 -3.50 14.10
C LEU A 401 -29.58 -2.50 14.98
N ARG A 402 -30.04 -1.37 14.42
CA ARG A 402 -30.80 -0.38 15.20
C ARG A 402 -32.17 -0.90 15.63
N ALA A 403 -32.78 -1.82 14.88
CA ALA A 403 -34.01 -2.48 15.30
C ALA A 403 -33.76 -3.53 16.39
N GLN A 404 -32.74 -4.38 16.20
CA GLN A 404 -32.47 -5.53 17.07
C GLN A 404 -31.82 -5.15 18.42
N TYR A 405 -31.01 -4.09 18.43
CA TYR A 405 -30.31 -3.59 19.61
C TYR A 405 -30.96 -2.33 20.19
N ALA A 406 -32.19 -2.02 19.77
CA ALA A 406 -33.00 -0.99 20.41
C ALA A 406 -33.20 -1.29 21.89
N LEU A 407 -32.96 -0.28 22.73
CA LEU A 407 -33.28 -0.32 24.15
C LEU A 407 -34.54 0.51 24.42
N ASP A 408 -35.39 0.02 25.32
CA ASP A 408 -36.63 0.71 25.68
C ASP A 408 -36.32 2.01 26.44
N ASN A 409 -37.14 3.04 26.23
CA ASN A 409 -37.03 4.37 26.86
C ASN A 409 -35.76 5.17 26.53
N VAL A 410 -35.02 4.81 25.47
CA VAL A 410 -33.92 5.63 24.94
C VAL A 410 -34.40 6.35 23.68
N PRO A 411 -34.37 7.69 23.63
CA PRO A 411 -34.96 8.48 22.53
C PRO A 411 -34.12 8.46 21.23
N ILE A 412 -32.93 7.88 21.27
CA ILE A 412 -31.98 7.85 20.16
C ILE A 412 -31.54 6.41 19.89
N ASN A 413 -31.08 6.13 18.67
CA ASN A 413 -30.49 4.84 18.35
C ASN A 413 -29.19 4.57 19.15
N GLN A 414 -28.81 3.31 19.27
CA GLN A 414 -27.69 2.87 20.12
C GLN A 414 -26.34 2.80 19.37
N LEU A 415 -26.35 3.01 18.06
CA LEU A 415 -25.22 2.70 17.17
C LEU A 415 -24.97 3.83 16.16
N HIS A 416 -23.74 4.34 16.17
CA HIS A 416 -23.26 5.29 15.17
C HIS A 416 -22.50 4.59 14.05
N GLY A 417 -22.56 5.18 12.85
CA GLY A 417 -21.74 4.78 11.72
C GLY A 417 -21.53 5.95 10.78
N SER A 418 -20.34 6.04 10.22
CA SER A 418 -19.97 7.11 9.29
C SER A 418 -20.94 7.19 8.10
N SER A 419 -21.25 8.41 7.65
CA SER A 419 -22.16 8.61 6.52
C SER A 419 -21.52 8.44 5.14
N SER A 420 -20.23 8.74 5.05
CA SER A 420 -19.45 8.67 3.82
C SER A 420 -18.00 8.25 4.12
N PRO A 421 -17.21 7.85 3.10
CA PRO A 421 -15.80 7.55 3.28
C PRO A 421 -15.00 8.75 3.83
N ASN A 422 -15.38 9.97 3.45
CA ASN A 422 -14.76 11.19 3.94
C ASN A 422 -15.10 11.45 5.42
N ASP A 423 -16.33 11.18 5.84
CA ASP A 423 -16.71 11.30 7.24
C ASP A 423 -16.01 10.22 8.06
N ALA A 424 -15.92 9.00 7.54
CA ALA A 424 -15.18 7.92 8.18
C ALA A 424 -13.73 8.31 8.43
N GLN A 425 -13.05 8.92 7.46
CA GLN A 425 -11.68 9.40 7.65
C GLN A 425 -11.57 10.42 8.79
N LYS A 426 -12.41 11.46 8.79
CA LYS A 426 -12.40 12.51 9.82
C LYS A 426 -12.73 11.97 11.20
N GLU A 427 -13.75 11.14 11.29
CA GLU A 427 -14.21 10.53 12.53
C GLU A 427 -13.15 9.55 13.09
N LEU A 428 -12.51 8.76 12.22
CA LEU A 428 -11.40 7.90 12.60
C LEU A 428 -10.19 8.71 13.07
N GLU A 429 -9.85 9.82 12.43
CA GLU A 429 -8.76 10.70 12.89
C GLU A 429 -9.08 11.34 14.25
N PHE A 430 -10.34 11.71 14.49
CA PHE A 430 -10.78 12.25 15.78
C PHE A 430 -10.60 11.25 16.93
N PHE A 431 -10.98 9.98 16.72
CA PHE A 431 -10.88 8.96 17.76
C PHE A 431 -9.58 8.15 17.75
N PHE A 432 -8.89 8.05 16.63
CA PHE A 432 -7.65 7.30 16.49
C PHE A 432 -6.57 8.19 15.87
N PRO A 433 -6.24 9.33 16.50
CA PRO A 433 -5.18 10.18 16.00
C PRO A 433 -3.86 9.41 16.00
N GLN A 434 -2.93 9.86 15.15
CA GLN A 434 -1.58 9.33 15.18
C GLN A 434 -0.91 9.71 16.51
N GLU A 435 -0.54 8.72 17.30
CA GLU A 435 0.09 8.90 18.60
C GLU A 435 1.59 8.62 18.52
N HIS A 436 2.33 9.24 19.43
CA HIS A 436 3.74 8.95 19.69
C HIS A 436 3.89 8.38 21.09
N THR A 437 4.61 7.26 21.21
CA THR A 437 4.94 6.69 22.52
C THR A 437 6.43 6.43 22.65
N LEU A 438 6.93 6.55 23.88
CA LEU A 438 8.29 6.16 24.23
C LEU A 438 8.36 4.64 24.33
N ALA A 439 9.34 4.04 23.66
CA ALA A 439 9.75 2.66 23.85
C ALA A 439 11.21 2.60 24.23
N LEU A 440 11.55 1.72 25.18
CA LEU A 440 12.92 1.50 25.60
C LEU A 440 13.19 0.00 25.65
N ILE A 441 14.25 -0.45 24.97
CA ILE A 441 14.82 -1.79 25.13
C ILE A 441 15.92 -1.69 26.18
N LYS A 442 15.76 -2.44 27.27
CA LYS A 442 16.66 -2.45 28.41
C LYS A 442 18.03 -3.04 28.02
N PRO A 443 19.13 -2.70 28.72
CA PRO A 443 20.48 -3.08 28.30
C PRO A 443 20.70 -4.58 28.09
N ASP A 444 20.09 -5.41 28.93
CA ASP A 444 20.17 -6.87 28.90
C ASP A 444 19.54 -7.47 27.63
N ALA A 445 18.37 -6.96 27.24
CA ALA A 445 17.69 -7.38 26.01
C ALA A 445 18.30 -6.72 24.78
N ALA A 446 18.73 -5.46 24.86
CA ALA A 446 19.39 -4.76 23.77
C ALA A 446 20.68 -5.48 23.32
N LYS A 447 21.42 -6.08 24.28
CA LYS A 447 22.63 -6.83 23.98
C LYS A 447 22.38 -8.14 23.21
N LYS A 448 21.22 -8.78 23.39
CA LYS A 448 20.96 -10.14 22.88
C LYS A 448 19.90 -10.20 21.77
N HIS A 449 18.89 -9.33 21.84
CA HIS A 449 17.63 -9.46 21.10
C HIS A 449 17.16 -8.12 20.47
N LYS A 450 18.06 -7.14 20.34
CA LYS A 450 17.70 -5.82 19.78
C LYS A 450 17.02 -5.93 18.42
N ASP A 451 17.62 -6.65 17.49
CA ASP A 451 17.12 -6.74 16.12
C ASP A 451 15.77 -7.49 16.06
N ASP A 452 15.62 -8.55 16.85
CA ASP A 452 14.37 -9.33 16.95
C ASP A 452 13.22 -8.47 17.51
N ILE A 453 13.48 -7.71 18.58
CA ILE A 453 12.49 -6.81 19.18
C ILE A 453 12.13 -5.68 18.22
N MET A 454 13.12 -5.10 17.53
CA MET A 454 12.87 -4.06 16.53
C MET A 454 12.07 -4.58 15.34
N GLN A 455 12.31 -5.82 14.91
CA GLN A 455 11.51 -6.45 13.86
C GLN A 455 10.06 -6.64 14.31
N LYS A 456 9.84 -7.15 15.54
CA LYS A 456 8.49 -7.26 16.11
C LYS A 456 7.74 -5.94 16.19
N VAL A 457 8.43 -4.85 16.56
CA VAL A 457 7.85 -3.50 16.57
C VAL A 457 7.37 -3.10 15.17
N LYS A 458 8.18 -3.36 14.13
CA LYS A 458 7.81 -3.07 12.73
C LYS A 458 6.68 -3.96 12.23
N ASP A 459 6.72 -5.24 12.52
CA ASP A 459 5.70 -6.21 12.11
C ASP A 459 4.35 -5.89 12.77
N ALA A 460 4.36 -5.34 13.98
CA ALA A 460 3.18 -4.81 14.65
C ALA A 460 2.69 -3.46 14.08
N GLY A 461 3.30 -2.95 13.01
CA GLY A 461 2.86 -1.75 12.28
C GLY A 461 3.30 -0.42 12.91
N PHE A 462 4.25 -0.42 13.85
CA PHE A 462 4.81 0.83 14.37
C PHE A 462 5.83 1.43 13.42
N THR A 463 5.73 2.75 13.23
CA THR A 463 6.81 3.53 12.63
C THR A 463 7.78 3.96 13.72
N ILE A 464 9.06 3.58 13.60
CA ILE A 464 10.11 4.07 14.51
C ILE A 464 10.56 5.45 14.03
N SER A 465 10.02 6.52 14.59
CA SER A 465 10.30 7.89 14.16
C SER A 465 11.67 8.39 14.63
N LYS A 466 12.14 7.93 15.78
CA LYS A 466 13.49 8.21 16.29
C LYS A 466 14.03 6.98 17.00
N ILE A 467 15.34 6.78 16.91
CA ILE A 467 16.07 5.75 17.64
C ILE A 467 17.39 6.33 18.15
N LYS A 468 17.74 6.00 19.38
CA LYS A 468 19.01 6.38 20.01
C LYS A 468 19.49 5.23 20.89
N GLU A 469 20.74 4.84 20.72
CA GLU A 469 21.40 3.91 21.63
C GLU A 469 22.26 4.71 22.61
N GLU A 470 21.98 4.57 23.90
CA GLU A 470 22.60 5.41 24.93
C GLU A 470 22.79 4.62 26.23
N ALA A 471 24.00 4.71 26.79
CA ALA A 471 24.27 4.24 28.14
C ALA A 471 23.75 5.29 29.12
N LEU A 472 22.69 4.94 29.86
CA LEU A 472 22.09 5.86 30.83
C LEU A 472 23.03 6.03 32.01
N THR A 473 23.25 7.28 32.45
CA THR A 473 23.92 7.51 33.73
C THR A 473 22.99 7.16 34.88
N ARG A 474 23.54 6.97 36.07
CA ARG A 474 22.75 6.71 37.27
C ARG A 474 21.75 7.83 37.53
N GLU A 475 22.16 9.08 37.35
CA GLU A 475 21.30 10.25 37.51
C GLU A 475 20.13 10.23 36.53
N MET A 476 20.38 9.89 35.26
CA MET A 476 19.34 9.76 34.24
C MET A 476 18.37 8.63 34.58
N ALA A 477 18.87 7.46 34.98
CA ALA A 477 18.04 6.31 35.33
C ALA A 477 17.19 6.58 36.59
N THR A 478 17.76 7.21 37.63
CA THR A 478 17.03 7.64 38.84
C THR A 478 15.91 8.61 38.48
N GLN A 479 16.20 9.62 37.64
CA GLN A 479 15.19 10.59 37.21
C GLN A 479 14.11 9.94 36.34
N PHE A 480 14.47 8.98 35.49
CA PHE A 480 13.55 8.25 34.63
C PHE A 480 12.58 7.38 35.42
N TYR A 481 13.05 6.74 36.49
CA TYR A 481 12.23 5.86 37.35
C TYR A 481 11.81 6.53 38.66
N LYS A 482 11.78 7.86 38.72
CA LYS A 482 11.51 8.61 39.95
C LYS A 482 10.23 8.19 40.67
N ASP A 483 9.18 7.81 39.94
CA ASP A 483 7.91 7.31 40.51
C ASP A 483 8.03 5.95 41.24
N HIS A 484 9.21 5.35 41.23
CA HIS A 484 9.54 4.12 41.95
C HIS A 484 10.55 4.35 43.08
N GLU A 485 10.96 5.60 43.32
CA GLU A 485 11.86 5.95 44.42
C GLU A 485 11.28 5.51 45.78
N GLY A 486 12.13 4.92 46.62
CA GLY A 486 11.73 4.36 47.92
C GLY A 486 11.14 2.94 47.88
N LYS A 487 10.92 2.35 46.70
CA LYS A 487 10.54 0.92 46.60
C LYS A 487 11.78 0.03 46.79
N PRO A 488 11.64 -1.17 47.40
CA PRO A 488 12.78 -2.03 47.75
C PRO A 488 13.60 -2.50 46.53
N PHE A 489 13.03 -2.48 45.32
CA PHE A 489 13.68 -2.87 44.08
C PHE A 489 14.27 -1.68 43.28
N PHE A 490 14.12 -0.45 43.75
CA PHE A 490 14.50 0.75 42.99
C PHE A 490 15.99 0.80 42.69
N GLU A 491 16.82 0.56 43.70
CA GLU A 491 18.29 0.59 43.57
C GLU A 491 18.79 -0.47 42.58
N GLU A 492 18.19 -1.66 42.61
CA GLU A 492 18.53 -2.73 41.68
C GLU A 492 18.08 -2.40 40.25
N LEU A 493 16.88 -1.84 40.08
CA LEU A 493 16.39 -1.37 38.77
C LEU A 493 17.32 -0.31 38.18
N VAL A 494 17.74 0.68 38.96
CA VAL A 494 18.69 1.71 38.52
C VAL A 494 20.03 1.09 38.15
N ALA A 495 20.56 0.17 38.97
CA ALA A 495 21.81 -0.52 38.67
C ALA A 495 21.73 -1.23 37.31
N ARG A 496 20.69 -2.03 37.07
CA ARG A 496 20.46 -2.74 35.80
C ARG A 496 20.40 -1.83 34.59
N MET A 497 19.75 -0.67 34.72
CA MET A 497 19.60 0.30 33.62
C MET A 497 20.92 1.00 33.27
N THR A 498 21.90 0.99 34.19
CA THR A 498 23.24 1.57 33.99
C THR A 498 24.31 0.55 33.57
N GLU A 499 23.97 -0.74 33.45
CA GLU A 499 24.92 -1.80 33.11
C GLU A 499 25.40 -1.76 31.65
N GLY A 500 24.69 -1.06 30.78
CA GLY A 500 25.02 -0.99 29.36
C GLY A 500 24.13 -0.04 28.57
N PRO A 501 24.33 0.03 27.25
CA PRO A 501 23.51 0.86 26.38
C PRO A 501 22.06 0.34 26.31
N SER A 502 21.10 1.23 26.52
CA SER A 502 19.69 1.01 26.20
C SER A 502 19.38 1.50 24.80
N VAL A 503 18.39 0.91 24.14
CA VAL A 503 17.87 1.43 22.87
C VAL A 503 16.57 2.17 23.15
N VAL A 504 16.60 3.48 23.00
CA VAL A 504 15.46 4.38 23.20
C VAL A 504 14.85 4.72 21.85
N MET A 505 13.55 4.58 21.73
CA MET A 505 12.80 4.77 20.49
C MET A 505 11.57 5.64 20.73
N VAL A 506 11.22 6.44 19.72
CA VAL A 506 9.89 7.05 19.61
C VAL A 506 9.12 6.25 18.57
N LEU A 507 8.07 5.58 19.02
CA LEU A 507 7.18 4.79 18.17
C LEU A 507 5.96 5.61 17.80
N THR A 508 5.54 5.49 16.54
CA THR A 508 4.41 6.23 15.98
C THR A 508 3.43 5.27 15.35
N LYS A 509 2.17 5.32 15.80
CA LYS A 509 1.05 4.51 15.33
C LYS A 509 -0.27 5.13 15.81
N GLU A 510 -1.39 4.82 15.15
CA GLU A 510 -2.72 5.02 15.73
C GLU A 510 -2.81 4.17 17.03
N ASN A 511 -3.29 4.73 18.15
CA ASN A 511 -3.28 4.08 19.48
C ASN A 511 -1.90 3.58 19.95
N ALA A 512 -0.81 4.29 19.62
CA ALA A 512 0.55 3.83 19.86
C ALA A 512 0.82 3.39 21.30
N VAL A 513 0.28 4.09 22.29
CA VAL A 513 0.51 3.77 23.71
C VAL A 513 -0.13 2.42 24.07
N GLN A 514 -1.40 2.23 23.73
CA GLN A 514 -2.15 1.01 24.04
C GLN A 514 -1.57 -0.20 23.29
N GLU A 515 -1.35 -0.05 21.99
CA GLU A 515 -0.77 -1.08 21.13
C GLU A 515 0.63 -1.48 21.61
N TRP A 516 1.45 -0.51 22.06
CA TRP A 516 2.79 -0.81 22.54
C TRP A 516 2.73 -1.60 23.85
N ARG A 517 1.82 -1.24 24.74
CA ARG A 517 1.60 -1.98 25.99
C ARG A 517 1.12 -3.41 25.74
N GLN A 518 0.23 -3.59 24.77
CA GLN A 518 -0.23 -4.92 24.36
C GLN A 518 0.93 -5.74 23.79
N LEU A 519 1.75 -5.15 22.92
CA LEU A 519 2.92 -5.81 22.34
C LEU A 519 4.00 -6.14 23.41
N MET A 520 4.18 -5.27 24.40
CA MET A 520 5.09 -5.53 25.54
C MET A 520 4.60 -6.68 26.41
N GLY A 521 3.30 -6.76 26.69
CA GLY A 521 2.70 -7.72 27.61
C GLY A 521 2.86 -7.36 29.10
N PRO A 522 2.33 -8.20 30.01
CA PRO A 522 2.44 -8.01 31.46
C PRO A 522 3.87 -7.80 31.96
N THR A 523 4.04 -7.00 33.01
CA THR A 523 5.38 -6.69 33.58
C THR A 523 6.11 -7.92 34.10
N ASP A 524 5.37 -8.87 34.66
CA ASP A 524 5.89 -10.16 35.11
C ASP A 524 5.99 -11.13 33.91
N PRO A 525 7.18 -11.67 33.62
CA PRO A 525 7.38 -12.55 32.48
C PRO A 525 6.64 -13.89 32.56
N GLU A 526 6.40 -14.42 33.76
CA GLU A 526 5.65 -15.69 33.91
C GLU A 526 4.16 -15.46 33.60
N VAL A 527 3.61 -14.35 34.09
CA VAL A 527 2.24 -13.92 33.74
C VAL A 527 2.14 -13.63 32.25
N ALA A 528 3.18 -13.01 31.67
CA ALA A 528 3.23 -12.75 30.22
C ALA A 528 3.25 -14.06 29.42
N LYS A 529 4.02 -15.08 29.81
CA LYS A 529 4.06 -16.38 29.13
C LYS A 529 2.72 -17.10 29.17
N GLU A 530 1.96 -16.96 30.25
CA GLU A 530 0.64 -17.58 30.38
C GLU A 530 -0.44 -16.81 29.60
N SER A 531 -0.52 -15.50 29.80
CA SER A 531 -1.62 -14.67 29.28
C SER A 531 -1.38 -14.07 27.89
N SER A 532 -0.11 -13.91 27.49
CA SER A 532 0.29 -13.30 26.22
C SER A 532 1.62 -13.89 25.72
N PRO A 533 1.66 -15.18 25.33
CA PRO A 533 2.89 -15.89 24.97
C PRO A 533 3.70 -15.23 23.83
N GLU A 534 3.01 -14.50 22.96
CA GLU A 534 3.60 -13.77 21.84
C GLU A 534 4.09 -12.36 22.19
N SER A 535 3.97 -11.93 23.45
CA SER A 535 4.45 -10.61 23.88
C SER A 535 5.98 -10.56 23.95
N ILE A 536 6.55 -9.36 23.86
CA ILE A 536 8.00 -9.14 23.97
C ILE A 536 8.51 -9.63 25.33
N ARG A 537 7.77 -9.38 26.41
CA ARG A 537 8.16 -9.83 27.75
C ARG A 537 8.10 -11.34 27.90
N ALA A 538 7.11 -12.02 27.32
CA ALA A 538 7.06 -13.47 27.36
C ALA A 538 8.28 -14.12 26.68
N GLN A 539 8.76 -13.52 25.58
CA GLN A 539 9.81 -14.11 24.74
C GLN A 539 11.24 -13.73 25.15
N PHE A 540 11.45 -12.51 25.63
CA PHE A 540 12.81 -11.95 25.81
C PHE A 540 13.15 -11.51 27.23
N ALA A 541 12.18 -11.49 28.15
CA ALA A 541 12.47 -11.15 29.55
C ALA A 541 13.22 -12.29 30.26
N GLN A 542 14.11 -11.91 31.18
CA GLN A 542 14.81 -12.85 32.05
C GLN A 542 14.13 -13.00 33.41
N ASP A 543 13.71 -11.88 33.99
CA ASP A 543 13.01 -11.79 35.27
C ASP A 543 12.21 -10.48 35.35
N ILE A 544 11.58 -10.21 36.49
CA ILE A 544 10.71 -9.03 36.70
C ILE A 544 11.48 -7.69 36.60
N LEU A 545 12.76 -7.65 36.94
CA LEU A 545 13.60 -6.45 36.87
C LEU A 545 14.25 -6.32 35.48
N SER A 546 14.59 -7.45 34.87
CA SER A 546 15.12 -7.62 33.51
C SER A 546 14.01 -8.06 32.53
N ASN A 547 12.93 -7.29 32.51
CA ASN A 547 11.75 -7.58 31.67
C ASN A 547 11.86 -7.08 30.22
N ALA A 548 13.07 -6.98 29.68
CA ALA A 548 13.41 -6.60 28.31
C ALA A 548 13.02 -5.17 27.83
N VAL A 549 11.81 -4.69 28.09
CA VAL A 549 11.28 -3.45 27.51
C VAL A 549 10.45 -2.60 28.48
N HIS A 550 10.47 -1.29 28.25
CA HIS A 550 9.70 -0.27 28.95
C HIS A 550 8.92 0.62 27.96
N GLY A 551 7.82 1.21 28.40
CA GLY A 551 7.04 2.14 27.61
C GLY A 551 6.20 3.09 28.44
N SER A 552 5.69 4.15 27.80
CA SER A 552 4.84 5.14 28.46
C SER A 552 3.59 4.51 29.08
N SER A 553 3.10 5.10 30.17
CA SER A 553 1.84 4.71 30.79
C SER A 553 0.62 5.46 30.24
N THR A 554 0.86 6.62 29.62
CA THR A 554 -0.15 7.51 29.03
C THR A 554 0.34 8.09 27.72
#